data_AF-F2IHM1-F1
#
_entry.id   AF-F2IHM1-F1
#
_cell.length_a   1.000
_cell.length_b   1.000
_cell.length_c   1.000
_cell.angle_alpha   90.00
_cell.angle_beta   90.00
_cell.angle_gamma   90.00
#
_symmetry.space_group_name_H-M   'P 1'
#
loop_
_entity.id
_entity.type
_entity.pdbx_description
1 polymer ?
#
loop_
_entity_poly.entity_id
_entity_poly.type
_entity_poly.pdbx_seq_one_letter_code
_entity_poly.pdbx_strand_id
1 'polypeptide(L)'
;MRIGLVIVLWISSFNLNAQVKVEFQLCYKEQLVHLNDTIINPLTQDEWVLNTFKFYVSDFEILNEKQESISSDLTRFHLVDFENTQSTSWNLKDKQNNREVIRFGFGIDSLTNVSGAFGGGLDPVNGMYWTWQSGYINCKIEGYSSKSGAKDHSFEYHLGGYSGKQNAFRTILLPVKTADSLVVQLDLEHFLNSTNFQEVHHIMSPSQSSLNFVELLSKSFKL
;
A
#
# COMPACT_ATOMS: atom_id res chain seq x y z
N MET A 1 48.94 6.83 51.13
CA MET A 1 48.00 7.44 50.15
C MET A 1 47.88 6.51 48.95
N ARG A 2 46.80 5.76 48.83
CA ARG A 2 46.50 4.93 47.65
C ARG A 2 45.34 5.60 46.93
N ILE A 3 45.61 6.16 45.75
CA ILE A 3 44.61 6.77 44.88
C ILE A 3 43.96 5.62 44.11
N GLY A 4 42.70 5.33 44.42
CA GLY A 4 41.89 4.35 43.68
C GLY A 4 41.40 4.98 42.38
N LEU A 5 41.83 4.42 41.25
CA LEU A 5 41.37 4.78 39.92
C LEU A 5 39.97 4.18 39.71
N VAL A 6 38.93 5.01 39.63
CA VAL A 6 37.58 4.58 39.25
C VAL A 6 37.46 4.67 37.73
N ILE A 7 37.47 3.52 37.06
CA ILE A 7 37.18 3.43 35.62
C ILE A 7 35.65 3.37 35.50
N VAL A 8 35.05 4.46 35.03
CA VAL A 8 33.63 4.50 34.66
C VAL A 8 33.53 3.98 33.22
N LEU A 9 33.13 2.72 33.07
CA LEU A 9 32.76 2.15 31.77
C LEU A 9 31.37 2.66 31.38
N TRP A 10 31.33 3.59 30.43
CA TRP A 10 30.10 3.97 29.73
C TRP A 10 29.71 2.82 28.79
N ILE A 11 28.74 2.01 29.21
CA ILE A 11 28.08 1.06 28.33
C ILE A 11 27.03 1.85 27.56
N SER A 12 27.31 2.19 26.30
CA SER A 12 26.27 2.62 25.39
C SER A 12 25.36 1.43 25.12
N SER A 13 24.12 1.51 25.61
CA SER A 13 23.08 0.52 25.35
C SER A 13 22.77 0.54 23.85
N PHE A 14 23.40 -0.33 23.06
CA PHE A 14 22.95 -0.63 21.71
C PHE A 14 21.61 -1.37 21.82
N ASN A 15 20.51 -0.71 21.47
CA ASN A 15 19.19 -1.35 21.37
C ASN A 15 19.20 -2.34 20.22
N LEU A 16 19.50 -3.61 20.52
CA LEU A 16 19.58 -4.70 19.54
C LEU A 16 18.23 -5.01 18.85
N ASN A 17 17.12 -4.41 19.32
CA ASN A 17 15.74 -4.69 18.90
C ASN A 17 14.94 -3.43 18.52
N ALA A 18 15.60 -2.34 18.07
CA ALA A 18 14.84 -1.20 17.55
C ALA A 18 13.97 -1.64 16.35
N GLN A 19 12.68 -1.32 16.43
CA GLN A 19 11.66 -1.62 15.43
C GLN A 19 10.86 -0.34 15.18
N VAL A 20 10.43 -0.17 13.94
CA VAL A 20 9.52 0.88 13.53
C VAL A 20 8.22 0.24 13.07
N LYS A 21 7.09 0.73 13.56
CA LYS A 21 5.78 0.28 13.09
C LYS A 21 5.50 0.93 11.73
N VAL A 22 5.20 0.11 10.73
CA VAL A 22 4.65 0.54 9.45
C VAL A 22 3.15 0.31 9.49
N GLU A 23 2.37 1.30 9.11
CA GLU A 23 0.90 1.22 9.09
C GLU A 23 0.35 1.89 7.84
N PHE A 24 -0.60 1.24 7.18
CA PHE A 24 -1.30 1.77 6.02
C PHE A 24 -2.71 2.22 6.41
N GLN A 25 -3.08 3.41 5.96
CA GLN A 25 -4.39 4.02 6.22
C GLN A 25 -4.99 4.57 4.93
N LEU A 26 -6.33 4.56 4.84
CA LEU A 26 -7.05 5.29 3.80
C LEU A 26 -7.45 6.65 4.34
N CYS A 27 -7.35 7.68 3.49
CA CYS A 27 -7.87 8.99 3.83
C CYS A 27 -8.57 9.66 2.64
N TYR A 28 -9.45 10.60 2.95
CA TYR A 28 -10.08 11.50 2.00
C TYR A 28 -10.01 12.91 2.58
N LYS A 29 -9.33 13.85 1.91
CA LYS A 29 -9.14 15.22 2.41
C LYS A 29 -8.55 15.26 3.83
N GLU A 30 -7.50 14.48 4.04
CA GLU A 30 -6.79 14.34 5.33
C GLU A 30 -7.61 13.68 6.46
N GLN A 31 -8.88 13.31 6.23
CA GLN A 31 -9.69 12.57 7.19
C GLN A 31 -9.54 11.07 6.95
N LEU A 32 -9.37 10.31 8.03
CA LEU A 32 -9.33 8.84 7.95
C LEU A 32 -10.67 8.30 7.46
N VAL A 33 -10.58 7.32 6.57
CA VAL A 33 -11.72 6.62 5.97
C VAL A 33 -11.62 5.16 6.33
N HIS A 34 -12.73 4.57 6.76
CA HIS A 34 -12.88 3.14 6.95
C HIS A 34 -13.81 2.55 5.89
N LEU A 35 -13.74 1.24 5.70
CA LEU A 35 -14.71 0.54 4.87
C LEU A 35 -16.12 0.76 5.42
N ASN A 36 -17.07 0.91 4.51
CA ASN A 36 -18.49 1.18 4.77
C ASN A 36 -18.82 2.59 5.29
N ASP A 37 -17.83 3.48 5.44
CA ASP A 37 -18.09 4.91 5.61
C ASP A 37 -18.71 5.50 4.33
N THR A 38 -19.66 6.41 4.48
CA THR A 38 -20.20 7.19 3.37
C THR A 38 -19.38 8.46 3.17
N ILE A 39 -18.73 8.58 2.01
CA ILE A 39 -18.00 9.79 1.60
C ILE A 39 -18.87 10.53 0.60
N ILE A 40 -19.10 11.83 0.85
CA ILE A 40 -19.86 12.67 -0.07
C ILE A 40 -18.89 13.62 -0.77
N ASN A 41 -18.83 13.54 -2.10
CA ASN A 41 -18.10 14.52 -2.88
C ASN A 41 -18.84 15.86 -2.85
N PRO A 42 -18.26 16.93 -2.26
CA PRO A 42 -18.98 18.20 -2.13
C PRO A 42 -19.22 18.89 -3.48
N LEU A 43 -18.44 18.59 -4.51
CA LEU A 43 -18.56 19.22 -5.83
C LEU A 43 -19.60 18.52 -6.71
N THR A 44 -19.58 17.18 -6.73
CA THR A 44 -20.46 16.39 -7.61
C THR A 44 -21.71 15.86 -6.93
N GLN A 45 -21.76 15.93 -5.59
CA GLN A 45 -22.78 15.29 -4.74
C GLN A 45 -22.89 13.78 -4.99
N ASP A 46 -21.79 13.16 -5.43
CA ASP A 46 -21.66 11.71 -5.51
C ASP A 46 -21.46 11.14 -4.10
N GLU A 47 -22.18 10.08 -3.80
CA GLU A 47 -22.07 9.35 -2.53
C GLU A 47 -21.30 8.07 -2.79
N TRP A 48 -20.17 7.92 -2.11
CA TRP A 48 -19.28 6.78 -2.23
C TRP A 48 -19.29 5.96 -0.96
N VAL A 49 -19.29 4.64 -1.13
CA VAL A 49 -19.03 3.68 -0.06
C VAL A 49 -18.00 2.68 -0.57
N LEU A 50 -16.93 2.48 0.18
CA LEU A 50 -15.94 1.44 -0.10
C LEU A 50 -16.27 0.20 0.71
N ASN A 51 -16.57 -0.91 0.04
CA ASN A 51 -16.86 -2.17 0.70
C ASN A 51 -15.62 -3.06 0.78
N THR A 52 -14.84 -3.09 -0.30
CA THR A 52 -13.58 -3.84 -0.37
C THR A 52 -12.44 -2.88 -0.75
N PHE A 53 -11.33 -2.92 -0.02
CA PHE A 53 -10.08 -2.30 -0.44
C PHE A 53 -8.91 -3.19 -0.03
N LYS A 54 -8.17 -3.71 -1.01
CA LYS A 54 -7.00 -4.57 -0.76
C LYS A 54 -5.90 -4.24 -1.76
N PHE A 55 -4.63 -4.29 -1.35
CA PHE A 55 -3.52 -4.17 -2.29
C PHE A 55 -2.26 -4.87 -1.80
N TYR A 56 -1.38 -5.20 -2.75
CA TYR A 56 -0.07 -5.75 -2.44
C TYR A 56 0.96 -4.65 -2.20
N VAL A 57 1.72 -4.81 -1.13
CA VAL A 57 2.98 -4.10 -0.88
C VAL A 57 4.11 -5.11 -1.04
N SER A 58 5.04 -4.86 -1.97
CA SER A 58 6.23 -5.70 -2.16
C SER A 58 7.51 -4.97 -1.77
N ASP A 59 8.53 -5.74 -1.40
CA ASP A 59 9.91 -5.29 -1.27
C ASP A 59 10.05 -3.96 -0.48
N PHE A 60 9.42 -3.90 0.71
CA PHE A 60 9.42 -2.70 1.55
C PHE A 60 10.79 -2.46 2.20
N GLU A 61 11.29 -1.23 2.07
CA GLU A 61 12.63 -0.84 2.52
C GLU A 61 12.66 0.60 3.04
N ILE A 62 13.64 0.87 3.90
CA ILE A 62 14.03 2.21 4.34
C ILE A 62 15.40 2.52 3.73
N LEU A 63 15.50 3.71 3.14
CA LEU A 63 16.71 4.23 2.52
C LEU A 63 17.27 5.41 3.33
N ASN A 64 18.60 5.55 3.31
CA ASN A 64 19.31 6.71 3.84
C ASN A 64 19.39 7.87 2.82
N GLU A 65 20.06 8.97 3.20
CA GLU A 65 20.30 10.14 2.33
C GLU A 65 20.96 9.82 0.99
N LYS A 66 21.76 8.74 0.94
CA LYS A 66 22.46 8.28 -0.27
C LYS A 66 21.63 7.30 -1.09
N GLN A 67 20.35 7.10 -0.75
CA GLN A 67 19.44 6.12 -1.34
C GLN A 67 19.90 4.66 -1.18
N GLU A 68 20.75 4.38 -0.19
CA GLU A 68 21.18 3.03 0.14
C GLU A 68 20.18 2.40 1.12
N SER A 69 19.84 1.11 0.90
CA SER A 69 18.96 0.36 1.79
C SER A 69 19.63 0.16 3.15
N ILE A 70 19.03 0.72 4.21
CA ILE A 70 19.51 0.60 5.60
C ILE A 70 18.63 -0.37 6.41
N SER A 71 17.41 -0.62 5.96
CA SER A 71 16.54 -1.67 6.46
C SER A 71 15.66 -2.19 5.33
N SER A 72 15.45 -3.50 5.32
CA SER A 72 14.54 -4.19 4.40
C SER A 72 13.67 -5.17 5.17
N ASP A 73 12.44 -5.33 4.70
CA ASP A 73 11.54 -6.33 5.24
C ASP A 73 12.01 -7.75 4.87
N LEU A 74 11.89 -8.67 5.82
CA LEU A 74 12.12 -10.09 5.56
C LEU A 74 10.95 -10.70 4.80
N THR A 75 9.75 -10.16 4.99
CA THR A 75 8.56 -10.56 4.24
C THR A 75 8.51 -9.76 2.96
N ARG A 76 8.66 -10.46 1.84
CA ARG A 76 8.76 -9.83 0.53
C ARG A 76 7.42 -9.29 0.00
N PHE A 77 6.31 -9.90 0.40
CA PHE A 77 4.96 -9.53 -0.06
C PHE A 77 4.00 -9.46 1.12
N HIS A 78 3.39 -8.30 1.31
CA HIS A 78 2.29 -8.10 2.25
C HIS A 78 1.01 -7.86 1.47
N LEU A 79 -0.07 -8.49 1.90
CA LEU A 79 -1.42 -8.12 1.47
C LEU A 79 -1.98 -7.15 2.50
N VAL A 80 -2.13 -5.88 2.13
CA VAL A 80 -2.84 -4.89 2.93
C VAL A 80 -4.33 -5.05 2.61
N ASP A 81 -5.06 -5.60 3.57
CA ASP A 81 -6.50 -5.84 3.47
C ASP A 81 -7.22 -5.06 4.58
N PHE A 82 -8.01 -4.04 4.20
CA PHE A 82 -8.70 -3.19 5.18
C PHE A 82 -9.88 -3.88 5.86
N GLU A 83 -10.33 -5.04 5.38
CA GLU A 83 -11.28 -5.90 6.14
C GLU A 83 -10.55 -6.65 7.26
N ASN A 84 -9.27 -6.97 7.07
CA ASN A 84 -8.41 -7.59 8.08
C ASN A 84 -7.41 -6.56 8.63
N THR A 85 -7.82 -5.80 9.63
CA THR A 85 -7.02 -4.71 10.22
C THR A 85 -5.66 -5.14 10.79
N GLN A 86 -5.43 -6.44 11.03
CA GLN A 86 -4.10 -6.93 11.44
C GLN A 86 -3.10 -6.96 10.29
N SER A 87 -3.58 -6.97 9.04
CA SER A 87 -2.76 -6.99 7.82
C SER A 87 -2.30 -5.59 7.39
N THR A 88 -2.91 -4.53 7.93
CA THR A 88 -2.59 -3.14 7.53
C THR A 88 -1.38 -2.56 8.25
N SER A 89 -0.78 -3.29 9.19
CA SER A 89 0.42 -2.85 9.89
C SER A 89 1.35 -4.00 10.26
N TRP A 90 2.63 -3.70 10.32
CA TRP A 90 3.66 -4.64 10.75
C TRP A 90 4.86 -3.90 11.36
N ASN A 91 5.74 -4.64 12.02
CA ASN A 91 6.97 -4.09 12.57
C ASN A 91 8.14 -4.38 11.64
N LEU A 92 8.84 -3.33 11.24
CA LEU A 92 10.07 -3.42 10.49
C LEU A 92 11.26 -3.26 11.44
N LYS A 93 12.28 -4.12 11.28
CA LYS A 93 13.52 -3.97 12.05
C LYS A 93 14.27 -2.75 11.55
N ASP A 94 14.41 -1.73 12.39
CA ASP A 94 15.13 -0.52 12.02
C ASP A 94 16.10 -0.15 13.13
N LYS A 95 17.39 -0.20 12.81
CA LYS A 95 18.47 0.01 13.77
C LYS A 95 19.00 1.44 13.76
N GLN A 96 18.56 2.28 12.82
CA GLN A 96 19.16 3.58 12.57
C GLN A 96 18.12 4.70 12.57
N ASN A 97 18.47 5.85 13.14
CA ASN A 97 17.59 7.03 13.18
C ASN A 97 17.79 7.98 11.98
N ASN A 98 18.49 7.54 10.93
CA ASN A 98 18.81 8.32 9.71
C ASN A 98 17.87 7.97 8.54
N ARG A 99 16.59 7.76 8.84
CA ARG A 99 15.56 7.44 7.85
C ARG A 99 15.27 8.66 7.00
N GLU A 100 15.45 8.53 5.68
CA GLU A 100 15.15 9.62 4.75
C GLU A 100 13.99 9.29 3.81
N VAL A 101 13.92 8.04 3.34
CA VAL A 101 12.91 7.63 2.35
C VAL A 101 12.44 6.23 2.65
N ILE A 102 11.14 5.98 2.58
CA ILE A 102 10.60 4.62 2.45
C ILE A 102 10.40 4.30 0.97
N ARG A 103 10.77 3.08 0.59
CA ARG A 103 10.61 2.53 -0.76
C ARG A 103 9.81 1.25 -0.69
N PHE A 104 8.82 1.10 -1.56
CA PHE A 104 8.09 -0.17 -1.70
C PHE A 104 7.48 -0.31 -3.08
N GLY A 105 7.16 -1.54 -3.47
CA GLY A 105 6.35 -1.86 -4.63
C GLY A 105 4.86 -1.79 -4.30
N PHE A 106 4.09 -1.07 -5.10
CA PHE A 106 2.64 -1.17 -5.18
C PHE A 106 2.30 -2.22 -6.26
N GLY A 107 1.93 -3.42 -5.80
CA GLY A 107 1.67 -4.59 -6.64
C GLY A 107 2.79 -5.64 -6.65
N ILE A 108 2.65 -6.63 -7.53
CA ILE A 108 3.57 -7.76 -7.68
C ILE A 108 4.41 -7.62 -8.95
N ASP A 109 5.71 -7.91 -8.85
CA ASP A 109 6.63 -7.84 -9.98
C ASP A 109 6.33 -8.89 -11.06
N SER A 110 6.80 -8.61 -12.28
CA SER A 110 6.50 -9.43 -13.47
C SER A 110 6.96 -10.88 -13.34
N LEU A 111 8.15 -11.12 -12.78
CA LEU A 111 8.74 -12.45 -12.66
C LEU A 111 7.98 -13.30 -11.64
N THR A 112 7.60 -12.70 -10.52
CA THR A 112 6.76 -13.36 -9.53
C THR A 112 5.38 -13.67 -10.12
N ASN A 113 4.77 -12.75 -10.86
CA ASN A 113 3.44 -12.96 -11.45
C ASN A 113 3.41 -14.14 -12.43
N VAL A 114 4.43 -14.28 -13.31
CA VAL A 114 4.50 -15.42 -14.25
C VAL A 114 4.89 -16.74 -13.62
N SER A 115 5.35 -16.74 -12.36
CA SER A 115 5.75 -17.96 -11.65
C SER A 115 4.55 -18.73 -11.08
N GLY A 116 3.33 -18.21 -11.25
CA GLY A 116 2.08 -18.85 -10.85
C GLY A 116 1.60 -18.44 -9.47
N ALA A 117 0.72 -19.28 -8.90
CA ALA A 117 0.15 -19.07 -7.58
C ALA A 117 1.16 -19.47 -6.48
N PHE A 118 1.34 -18.58 -5.49
CA PHE A 118 2.14 -18.82 -4.29
C PHE A 118 1.22 -18.95 -3.06
N GLY A 119 1.77 -19.32 -1.91
CA GLY A 119 1.04 -19.31 -0.63
C GLY A 119 1.24 -18.00 0.15
N GLY A 120 0.79 -17.99 1.40
CA GLY A 120 0.96 -16.84 2.31
C GLY A 120 0.13 -15.64 1.85
N GLY A 121 0.73 -14.44 1.83
CA GLY A 121 0.04 -13.23 1.36
C GLY A 121 -0.45 -13.33 -0.09
N LEU A 122 0.24 -14.12 -0.92
CA LEU A 122 -0.09 -14.35 -2.34
C LEU A 122 -1.05 -15.53 -2.56
N ASP A 123 -1.57 -16.16 -1.51
CA ASP A 123 -2.47 -17.29 -1.67
C ASP A 123 -3.76 -16.88 -2.41
N PRO A 124 -4.14 -17.56 -3.52
CA PRO A 124 -5.37 -17.27 -4.24
C PRO A 124 -6.64 -17.28 -3.38
N VAL A 125 -6.65 -17.94 -2.22
CA VAL A 125 -7.79 -17.88 -1.27
C VAL A 125 -8.08 -16.47 -0.78
N ASN A 126 -7.11 -15.56 -0.86
CA ASN A 126 -7.29 -14.14 -0.54
C ASN A 126 -8.09 -13.38 -1.62
N GLY A 127 -8.48 -14.05 -2.72
CA GLY A 127 -9.27 -13.47 -3.80
C GLY A 127 -8.50 -12.48 -4.68
N MET A 128 -7.17 -12.44 -4.57
CA MET A 128 -6.28 -11.48 -5.24
C MET A 128 -5.55 -12.11 -6.45
N TYR A 129 -6.12 -13.15 -7.05
CA TYR A 129 -5.58 -13.85 -8.21
C TYR A 129 -6.68 -14.19 -9.21
N TRP A 130 -6.50 -13.80 -10.47
CA TRP A 130 -7.41 -14.16 -11.56
C TRP A 130 -7.11 -15.56 -12.06
N THR A 131 -8.10 -16.44 -12.01
CA THR A 131 -7.97 -17.83 -12.50
C THR A 131 -8.16 -17.94 -14.01
N TRP A 132 -8.97 -17.08 -14.63
CA TRP A 132 -9.31 -17.17 -16.07
C TRP A 132 -8.20 -16.66 -17.01
N GLN A 133 -7.35 -15.75 -16.54
CA GLN A 133 -6.23 -15.21 -17.31
C GLN A 133 -4.88 -15.35 -16.61
N SER A 134 -4.84 -16.04 -15.47
CA SER A 134 -3.66 -16.25 -14.61
C SER A 134 -2.89 -14.99 -14.30
N GLY A 135 -3.12 -14.41 -13.13
CA GLY A 135 -2.25 -13.36 -12.62
C GLY A 135 -2.80 -12.66 -11.39
N TYR A 136 -1.91 -12.01 -10.65
CA TYR A 136 -2.28 -11.27 -9.46
C TYR A 136 -3.04 -9.98 -9.77
N ILE A 137 -4.05 -9.71 -8.93
CA ILE A 137 -4.69 -8.41 -8.80
C ILE A 137 -3.79 -7.59 -7.87
N ASN A 138 -3.17 -6.52 -8.35
CA ASN A 138 -2.29 -5.68 -7.54
C ASN A 138 -3.08 -4.84 -6.53
N CYS A 139 -4.26 -4.36 -6.92
CA CYS A 139 -5.17 -3.59 -6.07
C CYS A 139 -6.62 -3.95 -6.41
N LYS A 140 -7.43 -4.21 -5.38
CA LYS A 140 -8.85 -4.51 -5.51
C LYS A 140 -9.65 -3.46 -4.75
N ILE A 141 -10.59 -2.83 -5.44
CA ILE A 141 -11.49 -1.82 -4.88
C ILE A 141 -12.91 -2.17 -5.33
N GLU A 142 -13.83 -2.35 -4.41
CA GLU A 142 -15.24 -2.61 -4.71
C GLU A 142 -16.09 -1.73 -3.81
N GLY A 143 -17.21 -1.26 -4.34
CA GLY A 143 -18.02 -0.30 -3.61
C GLY A 143 -19.28 0.14 -4.33
N TYR A 144 -19.83 1.23 -3.81
CA TYR A 144 -21.00 1.91 -4.32
C TYR A 144 -20.65 3.35 -4.67
N SER A 145 -21.19 3.84 -5.78
CA SER A 145 -21.23 5.26 -6.15
C SER A 145 -22.63 5.61 -6.62
N SER A 146 -23.27 6.63 -6.04
CA SER A 146 -24.60 7.07 -6.48
C SER A 146 -24.62 7.57 -7.93
N LYS A 147 -23.45 7.83 -8.52
CA LYS A 147 -23.24 8.16 -9.94
C LYS A 147 -22.78 6.99 -10.81
N SER A 148 -22.60 5.80 -10.25
CA SER A 148 -22.24 4.61 -11.04
C SER A 148 -23.33 4.28 -12.07
N GLY A 149 -22.88 3.87 -13.26
CA GLY A 149 -23.75 3.42 -14.35
C GLY A 149 -24.28 1.99 -14.18
N ALA A 150 -23.79 1.24 -13.19
CA ALA A 150 -24.30 -0.09 -12.87
C ALA A 150 -25.75 -0.01 -12.36
N LYS A 151 -26.53 -1.08 -12.59
CA LYS A 151 -27.97 -1.13 -12.21
C LYS A 151 -28.20 -0.93 -10.70
N ASP A 152 -27.29 -1.42 -9.89
CA ASP A 152 -27.29 -1.33 -8.43
C ASP A 152 -26.31 -0.27 -7.90
N HIS A 153 -25.79 0.58 -8.79
CA HIS A 153 -24.81 1.63 -8.48
C HIS A 153 -23.48 1.10 -7.89
N SER A 154 -23.20 -0.19 -8.08
CA SER A 154 -21.91 -0.78 -7.70
C SER A 154 -20.77 -0.34 -8.62
N PHE A 155 -19.54 -0.46 -8.13
CA PHE A 155 -18.35 -0.50 -8.98
C PHE A 155 -17.37 -1.56 -8.48
N GLU A 156 -16.62 -2.14 -9.42
CA GLU A 156 -15.61 -3.18 -9.14
C GLU A 156 -14.35 -2.90 -9.95
N TYR A 157 -13.23 -2.71 -9.26
CA TYR A 157 -11.93 -2.44 -9.85
C TYR A 157 -10.91 -3.44 -9.34
N HIS A 158 -10.65 -4.46 -10.15
CA HIS A 158 -9.56 -5.40 -9.96
C HIS A 158 -8.45 -4.95 -10.88
N LEU A 159 -7.47 -4.28 -10.30
CA LEU A 159 -6.40 -3.59 -10.99
C LEU A 159 -5.15 -4.45 -11.00
N GLY A 160 -4.66 -4.76 -12.18
CA GLY A 160 -3.49 -5.62 -12.36
C GLY A 160 -2.97 -5.62 -13.78
N GLY A 161 -2.03 -6.53 -14.02
CA GLY A 161 -1.24 -6.63 -15.24
C GLY A 161 0.26 -6.64 -14.94
N TYR A 162 1.02 -7.45 -15.67
CA TYR A 162 2.42 -7.71 -15.33
C TYR A 162 3.36 -7.75 -16.55
N SER A 163 2.82 -7.72 -17.76
CA SER A 163 3.59 -7.98 -18.99
C SER A 163 3.65 -6.75 -19.90
N GLY A 164 4.84 -6.47 -20.43
CA GLY A 164 5.06 -5.43 -21.43
C GLY A 164 4.44 -4.07 -21.07
N LYS A 165 3.60 -3.55 -21.98
CA LYS A 165 2.90 -2.27 -21.80
C LYS A 165 1.79 -2.31 -20.74
N GLN A 166 1.39 -3.51 -20.30
CA GLN A 166 0.36 -3.73 -19.28
C GLN A 166 0.96 -4.02 -17.90
N ASN A 167 2.22 -3.64 -17.65
CA ASN A 167 2.80 -3.77 -16.32
C ASN A 167 2.21 -2.73 -15.35
N ALA A 168 1.45 -3.23 -14.37
CA ALA A 168 0.76 -2.46 -13.34
C ALA A 168 1.55 -2.38 -12.02
N PHE A 169 2.80 -2.84 -11.98
CA PHE A 169 3.68 -2.61 -10.84
C PHE A 169 4.16 -1.16 -10.81
N ARG A 170 4.19 -0.53 -9.63
CA ARG A 170 4.77 0.81 -9.41
C ARG A 170 5.68 0.82 -8.20
N THR A 171 6.80 1.53 -8.28
CA THR A 171 7.65 1.80 -7.10
C THR A 171 7.24 3.11 -6.48
N ILE A 172 7.00 3.10 -5.17
CA ILE A 172 6.64 4.26 -4.37
C ILE A 172 7.87 4.68 -3.56
N LEU A 173 8.09 6.00 -3.47
CA LEU A 173 9.18 6.63 -2.71
C LEU A 173 8.58 7.78 -1.89
N LEU A 174 8.58 7.66 -0.55
CA LEU A 174 8.02 8.70 0.34
C LEU A 174 9.10 9.23 1.29
N PRO A 175 9.39 10.54 1.29
CA PRO A 175 10.33 11.16 2.22
C PRO A 175 9.82 11.11 3.66
N VAL A 176 10.65 10.61 4.58
CA VAL A 176 10.34 10.48 6.01
C VAL A 176 10.83 11.72 6.76
N LYS A 177 9.95 12.35 7.54
CA LYS A 177 10.35 13.33 8.56
C LYS A 177 10.43 12.61 9.90
N THR A 178 11.64 12.21 10.30
CA THR A 178 11.98 11.58 11.60
C THR A 178 10.79 11.28 12.53
N ALA A 179 10.24 10.08 12.46
CA ALA A 179 9.12 9.64 13.30
C ALA A 179 9.35 8.22 13.82
N ASP A 180 8.86 7.93 15.03
CA ASP A 180 8.92 6.59 15.66
C ASP A 180 7.96 5.58 15.01
N SER A 181 7.06 6.05 14.15
CA SER A 181 6.12 5.25 13.36
C SER A 181 6.03 5.79 11.93
N LEU A 182 5.89 4.88 10.97
CA LEU A 182 5.68 5.18 9.54
C LEU A 182 4.22 4.94 9.20
N VAL A 183 3.41 6.00 9.22
CA VAL A 183 2.00 5.94 8.84
C VAL A 183 1.87 6.34 7.37
N VAL A 184 1.74 5.36 6.49
CA VAL A 184 1.56 5.56 5.06
C VAL A 184 0.07 5.73 4.75
N GLN A 185 -0.31 6.94 4.34
CA GLN A 185 -1.68 7.24 3.95
C GLN A 185 -1.85 7.14 2.44
N LEU A 186 -2.90 6.47 2.00
CA LEU A 186 -3.38 6.52 0.62
C LEU A 186 -4.53 7.51 0.53
N ASP A 187 -4.30 8.65 -0.13
CA ASP A 187 -5.30 9.70 -0.31
C ASP A 187 -6.20 9.43 -1.51
N LEU A 188 -7.45 9.11 -1.23
CA LEU A 188 -8.44 8.72 -2.22
C LEU A 188 -9.08 9.93 -2.92
N GLU A 189 -8.80 11.17 -2.49
CA GLU A 189 -9.43 12.36 -3.06
C GLU A 189 -9.24 12.42 -4.58
N HIS A 190 -8.00 12.33 -5.05
CA HIS A 190 -7.72 12.43 -6.48
C HIS A 190 -8.29 11.24 -7.27
N PHE A 191 -8.28 10.04 -6.67
CA PHE A 191 -8.85 8.84 -7.28
C PHE A 191 -10.36 8.99 -7.51
N LEU A 192 -11.10 9.32 -6.46
CA LEU A 192 -12.55 9.43 -6.49
C LEU A 192 -13.01 10.64 -7.33
N ASN A 193 -12.29 11.77 -7.28
CA ASN A 193 -12.63 12.95 -8.08
C ASN A 193 -12.36 12.78 -9.59
N SER A 194 -11.39 11.93 -9.96
CA SER A 194 -11.02 11.76 -11.38
C SER A 194 -11.73 10.59 -12.05
N THR A 195 -12.45 9.77 -11.28
CA THR A 195 -13.10 8.56 -11.80
C THR A 195 -14.48 8.88 -12.35
N ASN A 196 -14.72 8.54 -13.61
CA ASN A 196 -16.06 8.57 -14.20
C ASN A 196 -16.79 7.25 -13.89
N PHE A 197 -17.40 7.16 -12.72
CA PHE A 197 -18.15 5.97 -12.28
C PHE A 197 -19.31 5.61 -13.21
N GLN A 198 -19.87 6.58 -13.93
CA GLN A 198 -20.94 6.31 -14.89
C GLN A 198 -20.46 5.41 -16.03
N GLU A 199 -19.29 5.72 -16.60
CA GLU A 199 -18.74 5.01 -17.75
C GLU A 199 -17.84 3.83 -17.35
N VAL A 200 -17.04 4.00 -16.30
CA VAL A 200 -16.04 3.03 -15.85
C VAL A 200 -16.42 2.54 -14.45
N HIS A 201 -17.39 1.65 -14.37
CA HIS A 201 -17.82 1.00 -13.13
C HIS A 201 -17.27 -0.42 -12.97
N HIS A 202 -16.58 -0.97 -13.98
CA HIS A 202 -16.10 -2.35 -13.93
C HIS A 202 -14.76 -2.50 -14.65
N ILE A 203 -13.75 -2.99 -13.92
CA ILE A 203 -12.43 -3.37 -14.45
C ILE A 203 -12.07 -4.71 -13.82
N MET A 204 -11.99 -5.79 -14.62
CA MET A 204 -11.70 -7.15 -14.13
C MET A 204 -10.54 -7.82 -14.89
N SER A 205 -9.71 -7.03 -15.56
CA SER A 205 -8.55 -7.55 -16.29
C SER A 205 -7.49 -6.50 -16.56
N PRO A 206 -6.24 -6.91 -16.85
CA PRO A 206 -5.20 -6.05 -17.37
C PRO A 206 -5.70 -5.29 -18.60
N SER A 207 -5.68 -3.98 -18.49
CA SER A 207 -6.24 -3.05 -19.48
C SER A 207 -5.62 -1.67 -19.32
N GLN A 208 -5.78 -0.79 -20.30
CA GLN A 208 -5.30 0.59 -20.16
C GLN A 208 -6.01 1.32 -19.00
N SER A 209 -7.31 1.07 -18.80
CA SER A 209 -8.06 1.63 -17.66
C SER A 209 -7.49 1.16 -16.33
N SER A 210 -7.13 -0.14 -16.22
CA SER A 210 -6.44 -0.68 -15.03
C SER A 210 -5.15 0.09 -14.74
N LEU A 211 -4.30 0.31 -15.76
CA LEU A 211 -3.04 1.04 -15.60
C LEU A 211 -3.25 2.51 -15.21
N ASN A 212 -4.27 3.16 -15.76
CA ASN A 212 -4.58 4.54 -15.43
C ASN A 212 -4.96 4.68 -13.95
N PHE A 213 -5.75 3.75 -13.42
CA PHE A 213 -6.15 3.76 -12.01
C PHE A 213 -4.97 3.44 -11.09
N VAL A 214 -4.13 2.48 -11.46
CA VAL A 214 -2.88 2.19 -10.74
C VAL A 214 -1.95 3.40 -10.69
N GLU A 215 -1.81 4.12 -11.80
CA GLU A 215 -0.99 5.34 -11.87
C GLU A 215 -1.55 6.46 -11.00
N LEU A 216 -2.88 6.52 -10.88
CA LEU A 216 -3.57 7.48 -10.03
C LEU A 216 -3.30 7.19 -8.56
N LEU A 217 -3.51 5.94 -8.15
CA LEU A 217 -3.36 5.48 -6.77
C LEU A 217 -1.88 5.52 -6.33
N SER A 218 -0.94 5.16 -7.21
CA SER A 218 0.49 5.17 -6.88
C SER A 218 1.01 6.57 -6.54
N LYS A 219 0.39 7.63 -7.10
CA LYS A 219 0.74 9.02 -6.80
C LYS A 219 0.03 9.60 -5.58
N SER A 220 -0.92 8.85 -5.01
CA SER A 220 -1.73 9.28 -3.87
C SER A 220 -1.16 8.86 -2.51
N PHE A 221 -0.08 8.10 -2.48
CA PHE A 221 0.57 7.73 -1.23
C PHE A 221 1.34 8.92 -0.63
N LYS A 222 1.21 9.11 0.69
CA LYS A 222 1.90 10.13 1.48
C LYS A 222 2.22 9.61 2.90
N LEU A 223 3.06 10.35 3.61
CA LEU A 223 3.37 10.16 5.03
C LEU A 223 2.77 11.30 5.85
#